data_AF-A0A533QJL8-F1
#
_entry.id   AF-A0A533QJL8-F1
#
_cell.length_a   1.000
_cell.length_b   1.000
_cell.length_c   1.000
_cell.angle_alpha   90.00
_cell.angle_beta   90.00
_cell.angle_gamma   90.00
#
_symmetry.space_group_name_H-M   'P 1'
#
loop_
_entity.id
_entity.type
_entity.pdbx_description
1 polymer ?
#
loop_
_entity_poly.entity_id
_entity_poly.type
_entity_poly.pdbx_seq_one_letter_code
_entity_poly.pdbx_strand_id
1 'polypeptide(L)'
;MKNFFPEDGKIGEWFKETGKDPNNPEEVATVKNDFEQYSKSIVDAAMNIAENVEKQNIVETYKSFDTMLKNACFACHETARPKWPEWPEWMQITGG
;
A
#
# COMPACT_ATOMS: atom_id res chain seq x y z
N MET A 1 11.26 -5.78 -1.10
CA MET A 1 11.85 -5.06 0.06
C MET A 1 13.02 -4.15 -0.30
N LYS A 2 14.04 -4.59 -1.06
CA LYS A 2 15.24 -3.77 -1.36
C LYS A 2 14.96 -2.38 -1.97
N ASN A 3 13.89 -2.24 -2.76
CA ASN A 3 13.49 -0.96 -3.36
C ASN A 3 12.76 0.00 -2.39
N PHE A 4 12.22 -0.50 -1.27
CA PHE A 4 11.50 0.27 -0.24
C PHE A 4 12.36 0.51 1.01
N PHE A 5 13.27 -0.42 1.31
CA PHE A 5 14.23 -0.35 2.40
C PHE A 5 15.65 -0.62 1.85
N PRO A 6 16.25 0.35 1.15
CA PRO A 6 17.62 0.23 0.66
C PRO A 6 18.63 0.29 1.81
N GLU A 7 19.74 -0.44 1.64
CA GLU A 7 20.82 -0.57 2.64
C GLU A 7 21.67 0.71 2.77
N ASP A 8 21.77 1.49 1.69
CA ASP A 8 22.50 2.76 1.56
C ASP A 8 21.61 4.01 1.71
N GLY A 9 20.29 3.81 1.77
CA GLY A 9 19.29 4.87 1.80
C GLY A 9 18.82 5.36 0.41
N LYS A 10 17.51 5.62 0.35
CA LYS A 10 16.59 5.96 -0.78
C LYS A 10 16.54 4.95 -1.94
N ILE A 11 15.37 4.44 -2.36
CA ILE A 11 14.09 5.13 -2.61
C ILE A 11 13.02 4.90 -1.52
N GLY A 12 12.32 5.98 -1.18
CA GLY A 12 11.02 5.93 -0.51
C GLY A 12 10.83 6.79 0.73
N GLU A 13 11.90 7.36 1.33
CA GLU A 13 11.84 8.22 2.54
C GLU A 13 10.72 7.88 3.54
N TRP A 14 10.44 6.59 3.72
CA TRP A 14 9.24 6.11 4.42
C TRP A 14 9.17 6.67 5.84
N PHE A 15 10.34 6.86 6.47
CA PHE A 15 10.50 7.46 7.78
C PHE A 15 9.92 8.88 7.91
N LYS A 16 9.84 9.65 6.82
CA LYS A 16 9.28 11.01 6.84
C LYS A 16 7.78 11.02 7.10
N GLU A 17 7.07 10.06 6.53
CA GLU A 17 5.62 9.98 6.62
C GLU A 17 5.17 9.10 7.80
N THR A 18 5.91 8.02 8.09
CA THR A 18 5.61 7.15 9.23
C THR A 18 6.02 7.75 10.58
N GLY A 19 6.88 8.78 10.56
CA GLY A 19 7.45 9.42 11.76
C GLY A 19 8.41 8.52 12.54
N LYS A 20 8.89 7.43 11.94
CA LYS A 20 9.76 6.42 12.56
C LYS A 20 11.23 6.72 12.31
N ASP A 21 12.11 6.46 13.28
CA ASP A 21 13.54 6.71 13.16
C ASP A 21 14.21 5.64 12.27
N PRO A 22 14.79 6.02 11.11
CA PRO A 22 15.47 5.07 10.24
C PRO A 22 16.75 4.49 10.83
N ASN A 23 17.27 5.06 11.93
CA ASN A 23 18.44 4.57 12.64
C ASN A 23 18.08 3.70 13.86
N ASN A 24 16.80 3.60 14.21
CA ASN A 24 16.32 2.72 15.27
C ASN A 24 15.98 1.34 14.68
N PRO A 25 16.74 0.27 15.00
CA PRO A 25 16.52 -1.05 14.41
C PRO A 25 15.14 -1.65 14.70
N GLU A 26 14.55 -1.36 15.86
CA GLU A 26 13.23 -1.86 16.25
C GLU A 26 12.12 -1.21 15.41
N GLU A 27 12.22 0.10 15.19
CA GLU A 27 11.27 0.82 14.35
C GLU A 27 11.40 0.44 12.88
N VAL A 28 12.62 0.27 12.37
CA VAL A 28 12.86 -0.26 11.02
C VAL A 28 12.25 -1.66 10.87
N ALA A 29 12.42 -2.54 11.85
CA ALA A 29 11.84 -3.88 11.82
C ALA A 29 10.30 -3.84 11.81
N THR A 30 9.71 -2.93 12.59
CA THR A 30 8.26 -2.72 12.64
C THR A 30 7.73 -2.32 11.26
N VAL A 31 8.32 -1.28 10.64
CA VAL A 31 7.86 -0.81 9.31
C VAL A 31 8.07 -1.90 8.25
N LYS A 32 9.17 -2.67 8.30
CA LYS A 32 9.37 -3.80 7.39
C LYS A 32 8.28 -4.86 7.53
N ASN A 33 7.93 -5.23 8.76
CA ASN A 33 6.88 -6.22 9.02
C ASN A 33 5.52 -5.74 8.51
N ASP A 34 5.17 -4.47 8.72
CA ASP A 34 3.91 -3.89 8.21
C ASP A 34 3.87 -3.95 6.67
N PHE A 35 4.98 -3.59 6.01
CA PHE A 35 5.11 -3.68 4.56
C PHE A 35 5.00 -5.11 4.02
N GLU A 36 5.54 -6.09 4.73
CA GLU A 36 5.42 -7.50 4.38
C GLU A 36 3.97 -7.98 4.49
N GLN A 37 3.23 -7.55 5.52
CA GLN A 37 1.80 -7.86 5.67
C GLN A 37 0.96 -7.28 4.52
N TYR A 38 1.21 -6.02 4.13
CA TYR A 38 0.55 -5.43 2.97
C TYR A 38 0.90 -6.17 1.67
N SER A 39 2.17 -6.52 1.48
CA SER A 39 2.63 -7.27 0.30
C SER A 39 1.97 -8.64 0.20
N LYS A 40 1.87 -9.36 1.31
CA LYS A 40 1.18 -10.64 1.39
C LYS A 40 -0.30 -10.50 1.05
N SER A 41 -0.96 -9.48 1.61
CA SER A 41 -2.39 -9.21 1.34
C SER A 41 -2.65 -8.94 -0.14
N ILE A 42 -1.72 -8.26 -0.84
CA ILE A 42 -1.81 -8.04 -2.30
C ILE A 42 -1.72 -9.37 -3.05
N VAL A 43 -0.74 -10.20 -2.71
CA VAL A 43 -0.54 -11.51 -3.37
C VAL A 43 -1.75 -12.41 -3.15
N ASP A 44 -2.22 -12.53 -1.90
CA ASP A 44 -3.38 -13.36 -1.56
C ASP A 44 -4.64 -12.90 -2.31
N ALA A 45 -4.88 -11.59 -2.38
CA ALA A 45 -6.00 -11.04 -3.13
C ALA A 45 -5.85 -11.24 -4.65
N ALA A 46 -4.64 -11.10 -5.20
CA ALA A 46 -4.37 -11.35 -6.61
C ALA A 46 -4.60 -12.83 -6.98
N MET A 47 -4.22 -13.77 -6.12
CA MET A 47 -4.52 -15.18 -6.29
C MET A 47 -6.04 -15.43 -6.29
N ASN A 48 -6.77 -14.86 -5.33
CA ASN A 48 -8.22 -14.97 -5.28
C ASN A 48 -8.90 -14.38 -6.52
N ILE A 49 -8.40 -13.25 -7.03
CA ILE A 49 -8.88 -12.65 -8.29
C ILE A 49 -8.68 -13.61 -9.45
N ALA A 50 -7.47 -14.17 -9.60
CA ALA A 50 -7.15 -15.10 -10.67
C ALA A 50 -8.07 -16.33 -10.65
N GLU A 51 -8.25 -16.95 -9.48
CA GLU A 51 -9.16 -18.09 -9.32
C GLU A 51 -10.63 -17.74 -9.62
N ASN A 52 -11.09 -16.56 -9.22
CA ASN A 52 -12.49 -16.14 -9.45
C ASN A 52 -12.74 -15.78 -10.91
N VAL A 53 -11.74 -15.27 -11.63
CA VAL A 53 -11.81 -14.99 -13.07
C VAL A 53 -11.98 -16.30 -13.86
N GLU A 54 -11.23 -17.36 -13.52
CA GLU A 54 -11.39 -18.68 -14.16
C GLU A 54 -12.81 -19.24 -13.98
N LYS A 55 -13.41 -18.98 -12.81
CA LYS A 55 -14.80 -19.36 -12.47
C LYS A 55 -15.85 -18.40 -13.04
N GLN A 56 -15.44 -17.36 -13.78
CA GLN A 56 -16.30 -16.29 -14.29
C GLN A 56 -17.18 -15.63 -13.18
N ASN A 57 -16.69 -15.62 -11.94
CA ASN A 57 -17.44 -15.11 -10.78
C ASN A 57 -17.13 -13.63 -10.55
N ILE A 58 -17.80 -12.76 -11.31
CA ILE A 58 -17.56 -11.31 -11.30
C ILE A 58 -17.74 -10.67 -9.91
N VAL A 59 -18.68 -11.18 -9.09
CA VAL A 59 -18.97 -10.62 -7.77
C VAL A 59 -17.80 -10.87 -6.82
N GLU A 60 -17.29 -12.10 -6.76
CA GLU A 60 -16.16 -12.44 -5.89
C GLU A 60 -14.82 -11.90 -6.42
N THR A 61 -14.68 -11.78 -7.75
CA THR A 61 -13.56 -11.04 -8.36
C THR A 61 -13.55 -9.58 -7.88
N TYR A 62 -14.70 -8.89 -7.96
CA TYR A 62 -14.79 -7.49 -7.52
C TYR A 62 -14.53 -7.34 -6.03
N LYS A 63 -15.10 -8.20 -5.17
CA LYS A 63 -14.85 -8.16 -3.72
C LYS A 63 -13.37 -8.37 -3.39
N SER A 64 -12.72 -9.31 -4.07
CA SER A 64 -11.29 -9.58 -3.87
C SER A 64 -10.44 -8.38 -4.29
N PHE A 65 -10.81 -7.72 -5.40
CA PHE A 65 -10.17 -6.49 -5.85
C PHE A 65 -10.39 -5.30 -4.90
N ASP A 66 -11.62 -5.05 -4.45
CA ASP A 66 -11.94 -4.00 -3.48
C ASP A 66 -11.19 -4.20 -2.16
N THR A 67 -11.13 -5.45 -1.68
CA THR A 67 -10.38 -5.82 -0.47
C THR A 67 -8.89 -5.54 -0.63
N MET A 68 -8.30 -5.89 -1.78
CA MET A 68 -6.90 -5.57 -2.09
C MET A 68 -6.62 -4.06 -2.02
N LEU A 69 -7.50 -3.26 -2.64
CA LEU A 69 -7.34 -1.81 -2.65
C LEU A 69 -7.42 -1.22 -1.26
N LYS A 70 -8.46 -1.55 -0.49
CA LYS A 70 -8.69 -0.98 0.85
C LYS A 70 -7.62 -1.41 1.84
N ASN A 71 -7.38 -2.71 1.95
CA ASN A 71 -6.60 -3.28 3.05
C ASN A 71 -5.10 -3.27 2.79
N ALA A 72 -4.67 -3.14 1.53
CA ALA A 72 -3.25 -3.06 1.20
C ALA A 72 -2.88 -1.72 0.58
N CYS A 73 -3.44 -1.38 -0.59
CA CYS A 73 -2.99 -0.20 -1.34
C CYS A 73 -3.26 1.10 -0.58
N PHE A 74 -4.49 1.32 -0.11
CA PHE A 74 -4.88 2.55 0.58
C PHE A 74 -4.29 2.60 1.99
N ALA A 75 -4.41 1.52 2.76
CA ALA A 75 -3.84 1.45 4.12
C ALA A 75 -2.33 1.73 4.15
N CYS A 76 -1.55 1.15 3.22
CA CYS A 76 -0.12 1.42 3.12
C CYS A 76 0.15 2.87 2.68
N HIS A 77 -0.56 3.37 1.66
CA HIS A 77 -0.32 4.72 1.17
C HIS A 77 -0.72 5.82 2.16
N GLU A 78 -1.73 5.61 3.00
CA GLU A 78 -2.16 6.59 4.00
C GLU A 78 -1.08 6.85 5.07
N THR A 79 -0.24 5.84 5.34
CA THR A 79 0.74 5.87 6.43
C THR A 79 2.17 6.08 5.94
N ALA A 80 2.49 5.63 4.73
CA ALA A 80 3.88 5.53 4.26
C ALA A 80 4.18 6.33 2.98
N ARG A 81 3.17 6.96 2.35
CA ARG A 81 3.37 7.78 1.15
C ARG A 81 3.05 9.23 1.45
N PRO A 82 3.83 10.19 0.91
CA PRO A 82 3.45 11.59 0.96
C PRO A 82 2.02 11.75 0.45
N LYS A 83 1.22 12.53 1.18
CA LYS A 83 -0.12 12.86 0.72
C LYS A 83 -0.03 13.41 -0.69
N TRP A 84 -0.98 13.01 -1.52
CA TRP A 84 -1.10 13.60 -2.85
C TRP A 84 -1.13 15.12 -2.68
N PRO A 85 -0.38 15.88 -3.51
CA PRO A 85 -0.51 17.33 -3.48
C PRO A 85 -1.98 17.66 -3.67
N GLU A 86 -2.44 18.71 -2.98
CA GLU A 86 -3.79 19.20 -3.24
C GLU A 86 -3.92 19.41 -4.75
N TRP A 87 -4.97 18.80 -5.32
CA TRP A 87 -5.27 19.01 -6.72
C TRP A 87 -5.41 20.52 -6.94
N PRO A 88 -4.89 21.05 -8.06
CA PRO A 88 -5.22 22.42 -8.44
C PRO A 88 -6.72 22.65 -8.36
N GLU A 89 -7.17 23.85 -7.98
CA GLU A 89 -8.59 24.16 -7.76
C GLU A 89 -9.52 23.68 -8.89
N TRP A 90 -9.04 23.69 -10.15
CA TRP A 90 -9.77 23.22 -11.33
C TRP A 90 -9.90 21.69 -11.48
N MET A 91 -9.07 20.91 -10.78
CA MET A 91 -9.14 19.45 -10.68
C MET A 91 -9.78 18.99 -9.37
N GLN A 92 -9.96 19.89 -8.40
CA GLN A 92 -10.76 19.60 -7.21
C GLN A 92 -12.21 19.46 -7.69
N ILE A 93 -12.71 18.22 -7.71
CA ILE A 93 -14.12 17.97 -8.00
C ILE A 93 -14.92 18.72 -6.92
N THR A 94 -15.59 19.80 -7.31
CA THR A 94 -16.54 20.51 -6.46
C THR A 94 -17.75 19.60 -6.25
N GLY A 95 -17.66 18.71 -5.26
CA GLY A 95 -18.81 18.10 -4.61
C GLY A 95 -19.16 16.67 -4.97
N GLY A 96 -19.49 15.95 -3.90
CA GLY A 96 -20.32 14.76 -3.78
C GLY A 96 -20.65 14.61 -2.30
#